data_AF-B8MJ24-F1
#
_entry.id   AF-B8MJ24-F1
#
_cell.length_a   1.000
_cell.length_b   1.000
_cell.length_c   1.000
_cell.angle_alpha   90.00
_cell.angle_beta   90.00
_cell.angle_gamma   90.00
#
_symmetry.space_group_name_H-M   'P 1'
#
loop_
_entity.id
_entity.type
_entity.pdbx_description
1 polymer ?
#
loop_
_entity_poly.entity_id
_entity_poly.type
_entity_poly.pdbx_seq_one_letter_code
_entity_poly.pdbx_strand_id
1 'polypeptide(L)'
;MAFQRTIPSSDIFLRSSLSYGHGKEVFDVEVEAALAGAQAAIAYPTAQFTTNLWICLDNLEVAICLLSPSTGSSQEIFESFRTLAAVWPLRKRLPHTKSGSIQIRWVPGHAKIPENEAADLAAKEGAASIPPAPYKSSYASLKRYAKTQSLSAAQSQWQKVAP
;
A
#
# COMPACT_ATOMS: atom_id res chain seq x y z
N MET A 1 -14.57 11.56 7.75
CA MET A 1 -13.70 11.92 6.62
C MET A 1 -13.57 13.43 6.59
N ALA A 2 -12.39 13.97 6.87
CA ALA A 2 -12.13 15.40 6.77
C ALA A 2 -10.95 15.59 5.81
N PHE A 3 -11.21 16.25 4.68
CA PHE A 3 -10.19 16.63 3.71
C PHE A 3 -9.68 18.01 4.09
N GLN A 4 -8.41 18.13 4.44
CA GLN A 4 -7.80 19.41 4.76
C GLN A 4 -6.79 19.80 3.69
N ARG A 5 -6.97 21.00 3.13
CA ARG A 5 -6.11 21.60 2.10
C ARG A 5 -5.00 22.39 2.81
N THR A 6 -3.74 22.09 2.51
CA THR A 6 -2.61 22.97 2.85
C THR A 6 -1.62 22.98 1.67
N ILE A 7 -1.22 24.19 1.25
CA ILE A 7 -0.17 24.51 0.26
C ILE A 7 0.61 25.66 0.92
N PRO A 8 1.95 25.62 1.03
CA PRO A 8 2.83 25.78 -0.13
C PRO A 8 4.07 24.87 -0.23
N SER A 9 4.44 24.57 -1.49
CA SER A 9 5.71 23.98 -1.97
C SER A 9 5.80 22.46 -2.20
N SER A 10 4.72 21.71 -2.10
CA SER A 10 4.66 20.32 -2.60
C SER A 10 3.38 20.13 -3.38
N ASP A 11 3.46 19.61 -4.60
CA ASP A 11 2.34 19.24 -5.49
C ASP A 11 1.54 18.03 -4.92
N ILE A 12 1.22 18.06 -3.63
CA ILE A 12 0.42 17.04 -2.95
C ILE A 12 -1.05 17.44 -3.12
N PHE A 13 -1.66 16.88 -4.17
CA PHE A 13 -3.07 17.14 -4.50
C PHE A 13 -4.06 16.38 -3.60
N LEU A 14 -3.63 15.23 -3.05
CA LEU A 14 -4.46 14.38 -2.20
C LEU A 14 -3.57 13.58 -1.24
N ARG A 15 -3.91 13.61 0.05
CA ARG A 15 -3.25 12.84 1.12
C ARG A 15 -4.32 12.11 1.93
N SER A 16 -4.09 10.83 2.20
CA SER A 16 -4.97 9.99 3.02
C SER A 16 -4.13 9.05 3.88
N SER A 17 -4.67 8.65 5.03
CA SER A 17 -4.05 7.71 5.96
C SER A 17 -5.08 6.68 6.40
N LEU A 18 -4.71 5.41 6.38
CA LEU A 18 -5.58 4.30 6.76
C LEU A 18 -5.03 3.62 8.01
N SER A 19 -5.88 3.35 8.99
CA SER A 19 -5.51 2.59 10.19
C SER A 19 -5.95 1.14 10.05
N TYR A 20 -5.00 0.22 10.16
CA TYR A 20 -5.23 -1.21 9.97
C TYR A 20 -5.07 -2.07 11.23
N GLY A 21 -4.75 -1.45 12.38
CA GLY A 21 -4.54 -2.15 13.64
C GLY A 21 -3.38 -3.16 13.61
N HIS A 22 -3.16 -3.85 14.73
CA HIS A 22 -2.04 -4.81 14.88
C HIS A 22 -2.24 -6.14 14.12
N GLY A 23 -3.37 -6.31 13.44
CA GLY A 23 -3.76 -7.56 12.79
C GLY A 23 -3.30 -7.68 11.33
N LYS A 24 -2.66 -6.67 10.73
CA LYS A 24 -2.18 -6.74 9.33
C LYS A 24 -0.68 -6.61 9.26
N GLU A 25 -0.09 -7.34 8.31
CA GLU A 25 1.34 -7.24 8.01
C GLU A 25 1.61 -5.95 7.23
N VAL A 26 2.81 -5.40 7.39
CA VAL A 26 3.25 -4.18 6.66
C VAL A 26 3.07 -4.35 5.16
N PHE A 27 3.40 -5.54 4.63
CA PHE A 27 3.20 -5.90 3.23
C PHE A 27 1.74 -5.75 2.76
N ASP A 28 0.77 -6.24 3.54
CA ASP A 28 -0.65 -6.16 3.15
C ASP A 28 -1.16 -4.72 3.20
N VAL A 29 -0.71 -3.96 4.20
CA VAL A 29 -1.08 -2.54 4.37
C VAL A 29 -0.55 -1.70 3.22
N GLU A 30 0.67 -1.94 2.77
CA GLU A 30 1.26 -1.20 1.65
C GLU A 30 0.58 -1.51 0.31
N VAL A 31 0.22 -2.78 0.06
CA VAL A 31 -0.54 -3.15 -1.16
C VAL A 31 -1.92 -2.48 -1.14
N GLU A 32 -2.60 -2.48 0.00
CA GLU A 32 -3.88 -1.79 0.15
C GLU A 32 -3.76 -0.27 -0.01
N ALA A 33 -2.71 0.34 0.53
CA ALA A 33 -2.44 1.76 0.37
C ALA A 33 -2.17 2.10 -1.11
N ALA A 34 -1.40 1.26 -1.82
CA ALA A 34 -1.16 1.42 -3.26
C ALA A 34 -2.46 1.33 -4.08
N LEU A 35 -3.33 0.36 -3.75
CA LEU A 35 -4.64 0.22 -4.39
C LEU A 35 -5.54 1.42 -4.14
N ALA A 36 -5.65 1.86 -2.88
CA ALA A 36 -6.46 3.01 -2.50
C ALA A 36 -5.94 4.31 -3.15
N GLY A 37 -4.63 4.50 -3.19
CA GLY A 37 -3.99 5.61 -3.89
C GLY A 37 -4.29 5.60 -5.38
N ALA A 38 -4.21 4.43 -6.04
CA ALA A 38 -4.53 4.30 -7.46
C ALA A 38 -6.01 4.58 -7.75
N GLN A 39 -6.92 4.08 -6.91
CA GLN A 39 -8.36 4.35 -7.01
C GLN A 39 -8.66 5.84 -6.86
N ALA A 40 -8.07 6.49 -5.87
CA ALA A 40 -8.21 7.92 -5.66
C ALA A 40 -7.67 8.73 -6.84
N ALA A 41 -6.51 8.34 -7.39
CA ALA A 41 -5.93 8.98 -8.56
C ALA A 41 -6.80 8.86 -9.81
N ILE A 42 -7.45 7.72 -10.03
CA ILE A 42 -8.38 7.51 -11.15
C ILE A 42 -9.65 8.34 -10.99
N ALA A 43 -10.19 8.41 -9.79
CA ALA A 43 -11.39 9.19 -9.49
C ALA A 43 -11.13 10.71 -9.55
N TYR A 44 -9.87 11.13 -9.49
CA TYR A 44 -9.53 12.53 -9.44
C TYR A 44 -9.70 13.22 -10.81
N PRO A 45 -10.26 14.45 -10.86
CA PRO A 45 -10.55 15.14 -12.13
C PRO A 45 -9.34 15.34 -13.04
N THR A 46 -8.11 15.34 -12.51
CA THR A 46 -6.91 15.51 -13.35
C THR A 46 -6.53 14.26 -14.13
N ALA A 47 -7.09 13.08 -13.81
CA ALA A 47 -6.81 11.82 -14.50
C ALA A 47 -7.08 11.89 -16.01
N GLN A 48 -7.99 12.77 -16.46
CA GLN A 48 -8.32 12.97 -17.87
C GLN A 48 -7.21 13.65 -18.68
N PHE A 49 -6.30 14.38 -18.01
CA PHE A 49 -5.17 15.07 -18.62
C PHE A 49 -3.87 14.24 -18.53
N THR A 50 -3.81 13.31 -17.58
CA THR A 50 -2.63 12.49 -17.35
C THR A 50 -2.53 11.38 -18.38
N THR A 51 -1.34 11.07 -18.89
CA THR A 51 -1.12 9.87 -19.73
C THR A 51 -0.82 8.63 -18.88
N ASN A 52 0.19 8.71 -18.02
CA ASN A 52 0.62 7.60 -17.15
C ASN A 52 0.42 7.97 -15.69
N LEU A 53 -0.04 7.00 -14.89
CA LEU A 53 -0.08 7.12 -13.44
C LEU A 53 1.18 6.45 -12.87
N TRP A 54 1.99 7.19 -12.13
CA TRP A 54 3.15 6.63 -11.43
C TRP A 54 2.79 6.33 -9.99
N ILE A 55 3.07 5.10 -9.56
CA ILE A 55 2.95 4.65 -8.18
C ILE A 55 4.36 4.37 -7.67
N CYS A 56 4.80 5.21 -6.74
CA CYS A 56 6.10 5.10 -6.10
C CYS A 56 5.94 4.32 -4.78
N LEU A 57 6.78 3.31 -4.59
CA LEU A 57 6.77 2.46 -3.39
C LEU A 57 8.19 2.29 -2.87
N ASP A 58 8.35 2.29 -1.56
CA ASP A 58 9.62 2.06 -0.88
C ASP A 58 9.86 0.59 -0.50
N ASN A 59 8.79 -0.19 -0.41
CA ASN A 59 8.90 -1.65 -0.31
C ASN A 59 9.09 -2.31 -1.67
N LEU A 60 10.30 -2.83 -1.86
CA LEU A 60 10.70 -3.53 -3.08
C LEU A 60 9.88 -4.79 -3.34
N GLU A 61 9.50 -5.53 -2.30
CA GLU A 61 8.74 -6.78 -2.43
C GLU A 61 7.34 -6.49 -2.99
N VAL A 62 6.68 -5.44 -2.49
CA VAL A 62 5.37 -5.00 -2.98
C VAL A 62 5.47 -4.49 -4.42
N ALA A 63 6.50 -3.69 -4.74
CA ALA A 63 6.72 -3.21 -6.10
C ALA A 63 6.90 -4.37 -7.10
N ILE A 64 7.68 -5.39 -6.74
CA ILE A 64 7.88 -6.60 -7.56
C ILE A 64 6.56 -7.37 -7.71
N CYS A 65 5.80 -7.55 -6.62
CA CYS A 65 4.54 -8.30 -6.63
C CYS A 65 3.42 -7.58 -7.41
N LEU A 66 3.45 -6.25 -7.51
CA LEU A 66 2.51 -5.50 -8.35
C LEU A 66 2.88 -5.58 -9.84
N LEU A 67 4.18 -5.65 -10.15
CA LEU A 67 4.69 -5.80 -11.52
C LEU A 67 4.58 -7.23 -12.06
N SER A 68 4.49 -8.25 -11.21
CA SER A 68 4.52 -9.65 -11.61
C SER A 68 3.39 -10.48 -10.97
N PRO A 69 2.93 -11.57 -11.60
CA PRO A 69 2.01 -12.53 -10.98
C PRO A 69 2.60 -13.16 -9.70
N SER A 70 2.31 -12.59 -8.54
CA SER A 70 2.72 -13.17 -7.26
C SER A 70 1.75 -14.26 -6.78
N THR A 71 2.31 -15.35 -6.27
CA THR A 71 1.62 -16.43 -5.56
C THR A 71 1.88 -16.27 -4.06
N GLY A 72 1.09 -15.44 -3.38
CA GLY A 72 1.25 -15.12 -1.95
C GLY A 72 -0.08 -14.80 -1.25
N SER A 73 -0.04 -14.41 0.02
CA SER A 73 -1.23 -13.82 0.66
C SER A 73 -1.54 -12.47 0.01
N SER A 74 -2.81 -12.04 0.07
CA SER A 74 -3.30 -10.79 -0.54
C SER A 74 -3.45 -10.78 -2.07
N GLN A 75 -3.54 -11.97 -2.69
CA GLN A 75 -3.83 -12.13 -4.13
C GLN A 75 -5.04 -11.32 -4.61
N GLU A 76 -6.14 -11.33 -3.84
CA GLU A 76 -7.35 -10.57 -4.18
C GLU A 76 -7.06 -9.06 -4.37
N ILE A 77 -6.14 -8.51 -3.58
CA ILE A 77 -5.77 -7.09 -3.63
C ILE A 77 -4.88 -6.82 -4.85
N PHE A 78 -3.95 -7.73 -5.16
CA PHE A 78 -3.14 -7.67 -6.38
C PHE A 78 -4.00 -7.80 -7.65
N GLU A 79 -4.99 -8.68 -7.65
CA GLU A 79 -5.94 -8.85 -8.76
C GLU A 79 -6.82 -7.61 -8.94
N SER A 80 -7.31 -7.05 -7.83
CA SER A 80 -8.04 -5.78 -7.82
C SER A 80 -7.20 -4.65 -8.41
N PHE A 81 -5.92 -4.57 -8.02
CA PHE A 81 -4.99 -3.60 -8.57
C PHE A 81 -4.75 -3.79 -10.07
N ARG A 82 -4.56 -5.03 -10.54
CA ARG A 82 -4.40 -5.31 -11.99
C ARG A 82 -5.64 -4.98 -12.79
N THR A 83 -6.82 -5.28 -12.24
CA THR A 83 -8.10 -4.90 -12.84
C THR A 83 -8.19 -3.39 -12.97
N LEU A 84 -7.82 -2.66 -11.91
CA LEU A 84 -7.75 -1.21 -11.92
C LEU A 84 -6.75 -0.67 -12.97
N ALA A 85 -5.58 -1.30 -13.08
CA ALA A 85 -4.57 -0.95 -14.08
C ALA A 85 -5.06 -1.22 -15.52
N ALA A 86 -5.84 -2.28 -15.74
CA ALA A 86 -6.48 -2.57 -17.02
C ALA A 86 -7.61 -1.59 -17.36
N VAL A 87 -8.26 -1.00 -16.35
CA VAL A 87 -9.29 0.04 -16.54
C VAL A 87 -8.67 1.40 -16.83
N TRP A 88 -7.41 1.67 -16.42
CA TRP A 88 -6.75 2.96 -16.64
C TRP A 88 -6.86 3.47 -18.08
N PRO A 89 -6.50 2.71 -19.14
CA PRO A 89 -6.63 3.15 -20.54
C PRO A 89 -8.07 3.50 -20.96
N LEU A 90 -9.06 2.89 -20.31
CA LEU A 90 -10.49 3.03 -20.58
C LEU A 90 -11.12 4.24 -19.86
N ARG A 91 -10.35 4.94 -19.03
CA ARG A 91 -10.84 6.15 -18.34
C ARG A 91 -11.27 7.23 -19.33
N LYS A 92 -12.14 8.13 -18.88
CA LYS A 92 -12.49 9.34 -19.63
C LYS A 92 -11.24 10.19 -19.85
N ARG A 93 -10.90 10.47 -21.11
CA ARG A 93 -9.71 11.22 -21.52
C ARG A 93 -10.09 12.34 -22.47
N LEU A 94 -9.27 13.38 -22.50
CA LEU A 94 -9.34 14.36 -23.58
C LEU A 94 -8.75 13.81 -24.88
N PRO A 95 -9.19 14.29 -26.06
CA PRO A 95 -8.75 13.78 -27.35
C PRO A 95 -7.23 13.83 -27.58
N HIS A 96 -6.54 14.76 -26.91
CA HIS A 96 -5.09 14.96 -27.01
C HIS A 96 -4.28 14.12 -26.01
N THR A 97 -4.92 13.36 -25.12
CA THR A 97 -4.26 12.56 -24.09
C THR A 97 -4.19 11.09 -24.50
N LYS A 98 -2.98 10.51 -24.49
CA LYS A 98 -2.76 9.09 -24.79
C LYS A 98 -3.41 8.18 -23.72
N SER A 99 -3.75 6.94 -24.09
CA SER A 99 -4.25 5.94 -23.11
C SER A 99 -3.30 5.78 -21.93
N GLY A 100 -2.00 5.61 -22.20
CA GLY A 100 -0.97 5.33 -21.22
C GLY A 100 -1.29 4.14 -20.31
N SER A 101 -0.61 4.04 -19.18
CA SER A 101 -0.76 2.93 -18.22
C SER A 101 -0.41 3.36 -16.80
N ILE A 102 -0.78 2.52 -15.83
CA ILE A 102 -0.24 2.60 -14.47
C ILE A 102 1.17 2.01 -14.49
N GLN A 103 2.13 2.77 -13.96
CA GLN A 103 3.54 2.43 -13.88
C GLN A 103 3.93 2.37 -12.40
N ILE A 104 4.70 1.35 -12.04
CA ILE A 104 5.20 1.16 -10.67
C ILE A 104 6.69 1.47 -10.67
N ARG A 105 7.12 2.30 -9.74
CA ARG A 105 8.52 2.65 -9.53
C ARG A 105 8.89 2.38 -8.08
N TRP A 106 9.94 1.60 -7.89
CA TRP A 106 10.55 1.49 -6.58
C TRP A 106 11.42 2.72 -6.28
N VAL A 107 11.34 3.23 -5.06
CA VAL A 107 12.07 4.41 -4.57
C VAL A 107 12.75 4.04 -3.25
N PRO A 108 14.03 4.38 -3.02
CA PRO A 108 14.66 4.07 -1.75
C PRO A 108 14.02 4.87 -0.60
N GLY A 109 13.61 4.15 0.45
CA GLY A 109 13.16 4.75 1.71
C GLY A 109 14.28 5.54 2.38
N HIS A 110 13.92 6.55 3.18
CA HIS A 110 14.86 7.41 3.93
C HIS A 110 15.92 8.16 3.07
N ALA A 111 15.70 8.27 1.76
CA ALA A 111 16.60 8.98 0.85
C ALA A 111 16.36 10.51 0.81
N LYS A 112 15.59 11.08 1.75
CA LYS A 112 15.19 12.50 1.79
C LYS A 112 14.43 12.97 0.56
N ILE A 113 13.66 12.08 -0.06
CA ILE A 113 12.75 12.43 -1.15
C ILE A 113 11.47 12.98 -0.51
N PRO A 114 11.14 14.26 -0.68
CA PRO A 114 10.06 14.91 0.08
C PRO A 114 8.70 14.22 -0.05
N GLU A 115 8.37 13.73 -1.25
CA GLU A 115 7.11 13.02 -1.52
C GLU A 115 7.03 11.66 -0.82
N ASN A 116 8.15 10.93 -0.76
CA ASN A 116 8.22 9.65 -0.04
C ASN A 116 8.13 9.88 1.47
N GLU A 117 8.82 10.90 1.99
CA GLU A 117 8.75 11.25 3.41
C GLU A 117 7.35 11.71 3.82
N ALA A 118 6.63 12.42 2.94
CA ALA A 118 5.25 12.80 3.17
C ALA A 118 4.31 11.59 3.22
N ALA A 119 4.54 10.58 2.37
CA ALA A 119 3.81 9.32 2.40
C ALA A 119 4.10 8.52 3.69
N ASP A 120 5.37 8.43 4.11
CA ASP A 120 5.77 7.78 5.36
C ASP A 120 5.13 8.46 6.59
N LEU A 121 5.08 9.80 6.59
CA LEU A 121 4.45 10.58 7.64
C LEU A 121 2.94 10.26 7.71
N ALA A 122 2.26 10.22 6.56
CA ALA A 122 0.85 9.86 6.49
C ALA A 122 0.58 8.41 6.95
N ALA A 123 1.46 7.48 6.61
CA ALA A 123 1.38 6.10 7.09
C ALA A 123 1.54 6.01 8.60
N LYS A 124 2.49 6.76 9.19
CA LYS A 124 2.69 6.85 10.64
C LYS A 124 1.49 7.44 11.37
N GLU A 125 0.89 8.50 10.83
CA GLU A 125 -0.35 9.09 11.37
C GLU A 125 -1.53 8.10 11.31
N GLY A 126 -1.63 7.34 10.22
CA GLY A 126 -2.61 6.25 10.07
C GLY A 126 -2.40 5.15 11.11
N ALA A 127 -1.15 4.72 11.31
CA ALA A 127 -0.80 3.72 12.30
C ALA A 127 -1.06 4.18 13.75
N ALA A 128 -0.92 5.47 14.03
CA ALA A 128 -1.23 6.07 15.33
C ALA A 128 -2.74 6.26 15.59
N SER A 129 -3.57 6.16 14.55
CA SER A 129 -5.02 6.32 14.65
C SER A 129 -5.71 5.02 15.03
N ILE A 130 -6.85 5.10 15.74
CA ILE A 130 -7.62 3.92 16.15
C ILE A 130 -8.22 3.26 14.90
N PRO A 131 -7.99 1.95 14.66
CA PRO A 131 -8.55 1.25 13.51
C PRO A 131 -10.07 1.15 13.60
N PRO A 132 -10.80 1.32 12.48
CA PRO A 132 -12.25 1.15 12.48
C PRO A 132 -12.61 -0.32 12.75
N ALA A 133 -13.49 -0.56 13.72
CA ALA A 133 -14.03 -1.89 13.99
C ALA A 133 -14.98 -2.34 12.85
N PRO A 134 -14.99 -3.63 12.44
CA PRO A 134 -14.31 -4.78 13.04
C PRO A 134 -12.89 -5.01 12.49
N TYR A 135 -11.99 -5.49 13.35
CA TYR A 135 -10.60 -5.79 13.05
C TYR A 135 -10.50 -7.01 12.12
N LYS A 136 -10.10 -6.82 10.86
CA LYS A 136 -9.78 -7.93 9.95
C LYS A 136 -8.28 -8.24 10.04
N SER A 137 -7.93 -9.36 10.68
CA SER A 137 -6.55 -9.86 10.68
C SER A 137 -6.21 -10.46 9.32
N SER A 138 -5.04 -10.13 8.77
CA SER A 138 -4.52 -10.75 7.55
C SER A 138 -4.16 -12.22 7.78
N TYR A 139 -4.23 -13.02 6.72
CA TYR A 139 -3.72 -14.40 6.76
C TYR A 139 -2.23 -14.45 7.14
N ALA A 140 -1.41 -13.53 6.64
CA ALA A 140 0.02 -13.53 6.91
C ALA A 140 0.33 -13.19 8.38
N SER A 141 -0.45 -12.29 9.01
CA SER A 141 -0.29 -11.97 10.44
C SER A 141 -0.68 -13.16 11.33
N LEU A 142 -1.78 -13.84 11.01
CA LEU A 142 -2.19 -15.08 11.67
C LEU A 142 -1.13 -16.18 11.52
N LYS A 143 -0.56 -16.32 10.32
CA LYS A 143 0.52 -17.27 10.04
C LYS A 143 1.80 -16.93 10.82
N ARG A 144 2.20 -15.65 10.88
CA ARG A 144 3.34 -15.21 11.68
C ARG A 144 3.09 -15.44 13.16
N TYR A 145 1.90 -15.11 13.67
CA TYR A 145 1.52 -15.38 15.06
C TYR A 145 1.61 -16.87 15.40
N ALA A 146 1.07 -17.75 14.55
CA ALA A 146 1.17 -19.20 14.71
C ALA A 146 2.63 -19.66 14.72
N LYS A 147 3.47 -19.15 13.80
CA LYS A 147 4.90 -19.49 13.75
C LYS A 147 5.66 -19.00 14.99
N THR A 148 5.39 -17.79 15.47
CA THR A 148 5.99 -17.23 16.69
C THR A 148 5.60 -18.05 17.93
N GLN A 149 4.34 -18.47 18.02
CA GLN A 149 3.87 -19.38 19.07
C GLN A 149 4.62 -20.72 19.03
N SER A 150 4.75 -21.34 17.84
CA SER A 150 5.50 -22.60 17.69
C SER A 150 6.97 -22.45 18.06
N LEU A 151 7.62 -21.34 17.66
CA LEU A 151 9.01 -21.04 18.01
C LEU A 151 9.19 -20.81 19.52
N SER A 152 8.28 -20.05 20.15
CA SER A 152 8.28 -19.82 21.59
C SER A 152 8.09 -21.12 22.39
N ALA A 153 7.17 -21.98 21.94
CA ALA A 153 6.94 -23.29 22.54
C ALA A 153 8.17 -24.20 22.40
N ALA A 154 8.78 -24.23 21.22
CA ALA A 154 10.02 -24.98 20.98
C ALA A 154 11.16 -24.44 21.86
N GLN A 155 11.34 -23.13 21.95
CA GLN A 155 12.37 -22.50 22.79
C GLN A 155 12.16 -22.77 24.28
N SER A 156 10.91 -22.73 24.74
CA SER A 156 10.55 -23.08 26.13
C SER A 156 10.82 -24.55 26.43
N GLN A 157 10.60 -25.45 25.46
CA GLN A 157 10.98 -26.86 25.60
C GLN A 157 12.50 -27.03 25.63
N TRP A 158 13.22 -26.38 24.71
CA TRP A 158 14.69 -26.40 24.71
C TRP A 158 15.27 -25.93 26.04
N GLN A 159 14.77 -24.84 26.62
CA GLN A 159 15.22 -24.36 27.94
C GLN A 159 14.92 -25.32 29.10
N LYS A 160 13.88 -26.15 29.00
CA LYS A 160 13.54 -27.15 30.03
C LYS A 160 14.35 -28.44 29.92
N VAL A 161 14.81 -28.78 28.72
CA VAL A 161 15.45 -30.06 28.40
C VAL A 161 16.96 -29.90 28.20
N ALA A 162 17.45 -28.67 28.02
CA ALA A 162 18.88 -28.38 27.97
C ALA A 162 19.55 -28.70 29.32
N PRO A 163 20.65 -29.48 29.32
CA PRO A 163 21.40 -29.86 30.53
C PRO A 163 22.19 -28.72 31.16
#